data_AF-A0A2E3J7D9-F1
#
_entry.id   AF-A0A2E3J7D9-F1
#
_cell.length_a   1.000
_cell.length_b   1.000
_cell.length_c   1.000
_cell.angle_alpha   90.00
_cell.angle_beta   90.00
_cell.angle_gamma   90.00
#
_symmetry.space_group_name_H-M   'P 1'
#
loop_
_entity.id
_entity.type
_entity.pdbx_description
1 polymer ?
#
loop_
_entity_poly.entity_id
_entity_poly.type
_entity_poly.pdbx_seq_one_letter_code
_entity_poly.pdbx_strand_id
1 'polypeptide(L)'
;METVVAKRRKSKLYVSRGGDKLHGALSVLGLDVAGLTAVDFGANVGGFTDCLLQHGAGKVYAVDTAYGVLEWKLRQNPKVIVVERTNGLYFVPPEVVQIVTVDVGWTPMNRILPIALQCLGNEGNALALLKPQYEALACELENGVVRTECLDGVVERVLDGLDRLDIQVKDRVESNVPGSGGNLEFFLEVSARS
;
A
#
# COMPACT_ATOMS: atom_id res chain seq x y z
N MET A 1 18.28 -31.29 5.14
CA MET A 1 17.06 -30.59 4.72
C MET A 1 17.48 -29.16 4.42
N GLU A 2 17.78 -28.85 3.16
CA GLU A 2 18.23 -27.52 2.78
C GLU A 2 17.05 -26.55 2.82
N THR A 3 17.10 -25.59 3.74
CA THR A 3 16.18 -24.46 3.76
C THR A 3 16.43 -23.64 2.50
N VAL A 4 15.59 -23.83 1.48
CA VAL A 4 15.57 -22.96 0.30
C VAL A 4 15.06 -21.60 0.75
N VAL A 5 15.97 -20.75 1.23
CA VAL A 5 15.67 -19.32 1.42
C VAL A 5 15.40 -18.79 0.01
N ALA A 6 14.12 -18.56 -0.31
CA ALA A 6 13.71 -17.98 -1.59
C ALA A 6 14.50 -16.67 -1.81
N LYS A 7 15.48 -16.73 -2.72
CA LYS A 7 16.34 -15.59 -3.04
C LYS A 7 15.43 -14.44 -3.51
N ARG A 8 15.40 -13.33 -2.77
CA ARG A 8 14.59 -12.14 -3.09
C ARG A 8 14.88 -11.72 -4.54
N ARG A 9 13.98 -12.05 -5.48
CA ARG A 9 14.08 -11.60 -6.88
C ARG A 9 13.88 -10.08 -6.89
N LYS A 10 14.83 -9.35 -7.46
CA LYS A 10 14.64 -7.91 -7.76
C LYS A 10 13.54 -7.76 -8.82
N SER A 11 12.73 -6.71 -8.71
CA SER A 11 11.80 -6.36 -9.80
C SER A 11 12.61 -6.09 -11.07
N LYS A 12 12.03 -6.43 -12.23
CA LYS A 12 12.60 -6.10 -13.54
C LYS A 12 12.00 -4.83 -14.14
N LEU A 13 10.85 -4.38 -13.64
CA LEU A 13 10.04 -3.29 -14.21
C LEU A 13 10.06 -2.04 -13.32
N TYR A 14 10.10 -2.23 -12.00
CA TYR A 14 10.00 -1.15 -11.03
C TYR A 14 11.26 -1.06 -10.16
N VAL A 15 11.42 0.07 -9.48
CA VAL A 15 12.51 0.29 -8.51
C VAL A 15 12.53 -0.72 -7.36
N SER A 16 11.38 -1.33 -7.05
CA SER A 16 11.26 -2.34 -6.01
C SER A 16 10.14 -3.32 -6.32
N ARG A 17 10.12 -4.44 -5.58
CA ARG A 17 9.01 -5.42 -5.64
C ARG A 17 7.66 -4.81 -5.27
N GLY A 18 7.63 -3.69 -4.55
CA GLY A 18 6.38 -2.98 -4.26
C GLY A 18 5.65 -2.61 -5.56
N GLY A 19 6.38 -2.19 -6.59
CA GLY A 19 5.75 -1.91 -7.89
C GLY A 19 5.11 -3.14 -8.53
N ASP A 20 5.73 -4.33 -8.43
CA ASP A 20 5.17 -5.58 -8.96
C ASP A 20 3.85 -5.94 -8.26
N LYS A 21 3.75 -5.65 -6.95
CA LYS A 21 2.55 -5.86 -6.14
C LYS A 21 1.41 -4.95 -6.60
N LEU A 22 1.67 -3.64 -6.67
CA LEU A 22 0.66 -2.67 -7.06
C LEU A 22 0.19 -2.91 -8.50
N HIS A 23 1.11 -3.23 -9.41
CA HIS A 23 0.78 -3.59 -10.79
C HIS A 23 -0.18 -4.79 -10.86
N GLY A 24 0.07 -5.83 -10.06
CA GLY A 24 -0.82 -6.98 -9.95
C GLY A 24 -2.22 -6.57 -9.48
N ALA A 25 -2.31 -5.76 -8.43
CA ALA A 25 -3.58 -5.27 -7.90
C ALA A 25 -4.37 -4.43 -8.91
N LEU A 26 -3.71 -3.45 -9.56
CA LEU A 26 -4.34 -2.61 -10.59
C LEU A 26 -4.89 -3.46 -11.74
N SER A 27 -4.15 -4.48 -12.16
CA SER A 27 -4.55 -5.37 -13.25
C SER A 27 -5.76 -6.23 -12.89
N VAL A 28 -5.80 -6.80 -11.68
CA VAL A 28 -6.92 -7.64 -11.23
C VAL A 28 -8.19 -6.80 -11.01
N LEU A 29 -8.05 -5.61 -10.43
CA LEU A 29 -9.17 -4.72 -10.13
C LEU A 29 -9.63 -3.89 -11.33
N GLY A 30 -8.87 -3.89 -12.43
CA GLY A 30 -9.19 -3.10 -13.62
C GLY A 30 -9.17 -1.59 -13.38
N LEU A 31 -8.33 -1.12 -12.44
CA LEU A 31 -8.25 0.29 -12.07
C LEU A 31 -7.32 1.06 -13.02
N ASP A 32 -7.88 2.02 -13.75
CA ASP A 32 -7.11 2.96 -14.56
C ASP A 32 -6.67 4.16 -13.71
N VAL A 33 -5.37 4.44 -13.72
CA VAL A 33 -4.76 5.56 -12.98
C VAL A 33 -4.21 6.64 -13.90
N ALA A 34 -4.43 6.51 -15.21
CA ALA A 34 -3.94 7.46 -16.20
C ALA A 34 -4.49 8.87 -15.94
N GLY A 35 -3.59 9.85 -15.88
CA GLY A 35 -3.93 11.26 -15.64
C GLY A 35 -4.33 11.60 -14.21
N LEU A 36 -4.52 10.63 -13.31
CA LEU A 36 -4.95 10.88 -11.93
C LEU A 36 -3.85 11.54 -11.08
N THR A 37 -4.27 12.35 -10.11
CA THR A 37 -3.43 12.77 -8.99
C THR A 37 -3.51 11.70 -7.90
N ALA A 38 -2.35 11.26 -7.41
CA ALA A 38 -2.21 10.19 -6.44
C ALA A 38 -1.48 10.64 -5.16
N VAL A 39 -1.76 9.96 -4.04
CA VAL A 39 -0.88 9.92 -2.86
C VAL A 39 -0.34 8.50 -2.67
N ASP A 40 0.94 8.37 -2.38
CA ASP A 40 1.61 7.12 -2.02
C ASP A 40 2.11 7.21 -0.57
N PHE A 41 1.36 6.62 0.37
CA PHE A 41 1.73 6.57 1.78
C PHE A 41 2.66 5.40 2.07
N GLY A 42 3.89 5.72 2.49
CA GLY A 42 4.94 4.73 2.68
C GLY A 42 5.77 4.51 1.42
N ALA A 43 6.00 5.57 0.64
CA ALA A 43 6.63 5.49 -0.67
C ALA A 43 7.98 4.77 -0.68
N ASN A 44 8.76 4.87 0.41
CA ASN A 44 10.06 4.22 0.59
C ASN A 44 10.99 4.52 -0.61
N VAL A 45 11.64 3.51 -1.20
CA VAL A 45 12.43 3.63 -2.43
C VAL A 45 11.59 3.98 -3.67
N GLY A 46 10.25 3.94 -3.57
CA GLY A 46 9.30 4.44 -4.58
C GLY A 46 8.66 3.36 -5.44
N GLY A 47 8.47 2.15 -4.93
CA GLY A 47 7.91 1.03 -5.71
C GLY A 47 6.52 1.33 -6.27
N PHE A 48 5.61 1.78 -5.40
CA PHE A 48 4.24 2.14 -5.77
C PHE A 48 4.22 3.40 -6.64
N THR A 49 4.95 4.44 -6.24
CA THR A 49 5.16 5.65 -7.05
C THR A 49 5.61 5.34 -8.49
N ASP A 50 6.62 4.49 -8.69
CA ASP A 50 7.10 4.09 -10.03
C ASP A 50 6.01 3.35 -10.81
N CYS A 51 5.26 2.46 -10.15
CA CYS A 51 4.13 1.76 -10.77
C CYS A 51 3.03 2.73 -11.23
N LEU A 52 2.60 3.66 -10.38
CA LEU A 52 1.59 4.68 -10.72
C LEU A 52 2.03 5.52 -11.93
N LEU A 53 3.29 5.99 -11.95
CA LEU A 53 3.82 6.78 -13.05
C LEU A 53 3.88 6.00 -14.37
N GLN A 54 4.30 4.73 -14.32
CA GLN A 54 4.36 3.88 -15.51
C GLN A 54 2.97 3.54 -16.05
N HIS A 55 1.94 3.53 -15.21
CA HIS A 55 0.52 3.42 -15.62
C HIS A 55 -0.11 4.78 -15.95
N GLY A 56 0.69 5.84 -16.07
CA GLY A 56 0.24 7.11 -16.62
C GLY A 56 -0.31 8.12 -15.62
N ALA A 57 -0.12 7.92 -14.31
CA ALA A 57 -0.52 8.90 -13.30
C ALA A 57 -0.01 10.32 -13.67
N GLY A 58 -0.88 11.31 -13.46
CA GLY A 58 -0.61 12.71 -13.77
C GLY A 58 0.33 13.35 -12.75
N LYS A 59 0.17 12.99 -11.48
CA LYS A 59 0.94 13.51 -10.34
C LYS A 59 0.93 12.49 -9.19
N VAL A 60 2.03 12.38 -8.45
CA VAL A 60 2.13 11.50 -7.26
C VAL A 60 2.79 12.26 -6.10
N TYR A 61 2.09 12.39 -4.98
CA TYR A 61 2.68 12.77 -3.70
C TYR A 61 3.31 11.55 -3.04
N ALA A 62 4.63 11.44 -3.07
CA ALA A 62 5.38 10.34 -2.47
C ALA A 62 5.67 10.69 -0.99
N VAL A 63 4.87 10.13 -0.08
CA VAL A 63 4.90 10.46 1.35
C VAL A 63 5.64 9.38 2.12
N ASP A 64 6.69 9.76 2.84
CA ASP A 64 7.41 8.84 3.72
C ASP A 64 8.00 9.54 4.96
N THR A 65 8.16 8.77 6.02
CA THR A 65 8.88 9.17 7.24
C THR A 65 10.40 9.19 7.06
N ALA A 66 10.93 8.39 6.13
CA ALA A 66 12.34 8.35 5.79
C ALA A 66 12.75 9.59 4.99
N TYR A 67 14.06 9.81 4.92
CA TYR A 67 14.67 10.91 4.17
C TYR A 67 15.76 10.37 3.26
N GLY A 68 15.74 10.77 1.98
CA GLY A 68 16.77 10.45 1.00
C GLY A 68 16.69 9.02 0.45
N VAL A 69 15.59 8.29 0.68
CA VAL A 69 15.48 6.87 0.26
C VAL A 69 14.81 6.70 -1.10
N LEU A 70 13.98 7.66 -1.52
CA LEU A 70 13.31 7.62 -2.81
C LEU A 70 14.34 7.62 -3.95
N GLU A 71 14.19 6.67 -4.88
CA GLU A 71 15.12 6.51 -6.01
C GLU A 71 15.27 7.80 -6.83
N TRP A 72 16.51 8.07 -7.25
CA TRP A 72 16.89 9.35 -7.86
C TRP A 72 16.04 9.69 -9.10
N LYS A 73 15.74 8.69 -9.95
CA LYS A 73 14.91 8.89 -11.14
C LYS A 73 13.49 9.37 -10.81
N LEU A 74 12.93 8.94 -9.67
CA LEU A 74 11.60 9.32 -9.23
C LEU A 74 11.63 10.71 -8.60
N ARG A 75 12.67 10.99 -7.78
CA ARG A 75 12.89 12.32 -7.21
C ARG A 75 13.04 13.42 -8.26
N GLN A 76 13.65 13.10 -9.41
CA GLN A 76 13.84 14.03 -10.53
C GLN A 76 12.60 14.15 -11.43
N ASN A 77 11.58 13.30 -11.25
CA ASN A 77 10.42 13.29 -12.12
C ASN A 77 9.51 14.49 -11.78
N PRO A 78 9.15 15.36 -12.74
CA PRO A 78 8.33 16.55 -12.48
C PRO A 78 6.91 16.24 -12.01
N LYS A 79 6.44 15.00 -12.19
CA LYS A 79 5.15 14.52 -11.69
C LYS A 79 5.19 14.06 -10.24
N VAL A 80 6.37 13.96 -9.62
CA VAL A 80 6.53 13.47 -8.25
C VAL A 80 6.76 14.65 -7.32
N ILE A 81 5.89 14.77 -6.32
CA ILE A 81 6.09 15.68 -5.20
C ILE A 81 6.62 14.86 -4.02
N VAL A 82 7.88 15.11 -3.66
CA VAL A 82 8.56 14.39 -2.58
C VAL A 82 8.17 14.98 -1.23
N VAL A 83 7.55 14.15 -0.36
CA VAL A 83 7.10 14.54 0.97
C VAL A 83 7.77 13.63 2.00
N GLU A 84 9.02 13.95 2.31
CA GLU A 84 9.86 13.18 3.24
C GLU A 84 9.75 13.70 4.68
N ARG A 85 10.23 12.90 5.64
CA ARG A 85 10.16 13.20 7.09
C ARG A 85 8.73 13.53 7.56
N THR A 86 7.73 12.98 6.88
CA THR A 86 6.33 13.26 7.14
C THR A 86 5.61 11.96 7.43
N ASN A 87 4.96 11.90 8.59
CA ASN A 87 4.09 10.78 8.90
C ASN A 87 2.78 10.97 8.14
N GLY A 88 2.38 9.97 7.34
CA GLY A 88 1.16 10.01 6.54
C GLY A 88 -0.10 10.31 7.34
N LEU A 89 -0.12 10.00 8.65
CA LEU A 89 -1.24 10.35 9.55
C LEU A 89 -1.48 11.86 9.71
N TYR A 90 -0.52 12.70 9.33
CA TYR A 90 -0.59 14.15 9.45
C TYR A 90 -0.45 14.88 8.10
N PHE A 91 -0.43 14.13 7.00
CA PHE A 91 -0.31 14.72 5.68
C PHE A 91 -1.68 14.92 5.05
N VAL A 92 -1.91 16.13 4.55
CA VAL A 92 -3.08 16.48 3.74
C VAL A 92 -2.55 17.05 2.43
N PRO A 93 -2.89 16.46 1.27
CA PRO A 93 -2.49 17.02 -0.01
C PRO A 93 -3.16 18.39 -0.22
N PRO A 94 -2.49 19.34 -0.91
CA PRO A 94 -3.04 20.68 -1.17
C PRO A 94 -4.17 20.68 -2.20
N GLU A 95 -4.47 19.53 -2.80
CA GLU A 95 -5.53 19.32 -3.78
C GLU A 95 -6.20 17.98 -3.53
N VAL A 96 -7.44 17.84 -4.00
CA VAL A 96 -8.20 16.58 -3.95
C VAL A 96 -7.52 15.56 -4.86
N VAL A 97 -7.33 14.33 -4.37
CA VAL A 97 -6.70 13.24 -5.14
C VAL A 97 -7.73 12.19 -5.54
N GLN A 98 -7.47 11.46 -6.63
CA GLN A 98 -8.39 10.42 -7.13
C GLN A 98 -7.94 9.01 -6.74
N ILE A 99 -6.67 8.84 -6.37
CA ILE A 99 -6.19 7.56 -5.85
C ILE A 99 -5.24 7.75 -4.66
N VAL A 100 -5.40 6.93 -3.64
CA VAL A 100 -4.43 6.81 -2.55
C VAL A 100 -3.92 5.38 -2.51
N THR A 101 -2.61 5.22 -2.40
CA THR A 101 -2.00 3.92 -2.17
C THR A 101 -1.35 3.90 -0.79
N VAL A 102 -1.43 2.76 -0.09
CA VAL A 102 -0.92 2.62 1.28
C VAL A 102 -0.05 1.37 1.38
N ASP A 103 1.25 1.55 1.61
CA ASP A 103 2.24 0.47 1.84
C ASP A 103 3.05 0.74 3.12
N VAL A 104 2.37 0.75 4.27
CA VAL A 104 2.99 1.03 5.58
C VAL A 104 3.29 -0.26 6.36
N GLY A 105 4.27 -0.21 7.27
CA GLY A 105 4.74 -1.39 8.00
C GLY A 105 4.45 -1.42 9.50
N TRP A 106 4.12 -0.30 10.13
CA TRP A 106 3.91 -0.26 11.60
C TRP A 106 2.71 0.60 12.00
N THR A 107 1.90 1.00 11.00
CA THR A 107 0.69 1.77 11.21
C THR A 107 -0.49 0.86 10.88
N PRO A 108 -1.31 0.50 11.89
CA PRO A 108 -2.51 -0.30 11.67
C PRO A 108 -3.43 0.33 10.62
N MET A 109 -4.08 -0.52 9.82
CA MET A 109 -4.98 -0.11 8.74
C MET A 109 -6.11 0.81 9.25
N ASN A 110 -6.66 0.50 10.43
CA ASN A 110 -7.71 1.29 11.07
C ASN A 110 -7.28 2.72 11.44
N ARG A 111 -5.98 3.03 11.46
CA ARG A 111 -5.45 4.39 11.72
C ARG A 111 -5.16 5.15 10.43
N ILE A 112 -4.58 4.50 9.43
CA ILE A 112 -4.16 5.18 8.20
C ILE A 112 -5.31 5.33 7.19
N LEU A 113 -6.22 4.36 7.11
CA LEU A 113 -7.30 4.41 6.13
C LEU A 113 -8.28 5.58 6.31
N PRO A 114 -8.66 6.00 7.54
CA PRO A 114 -9.44 7.23 7.71
C PRO A 114 -8.77 8.45 7.08
N ILE A 115 -7.45 8.58 7.23
CA ILE A 115 -6.67 9.70 6.65
C ILE A 115 -6.56 9.55 5.13
N ALA A 116 -6.36 8.33 4.63
CA ALA A 116 -6.36 8.05 3.20
C ALA A 116 -7.69 8.47 2.54
N LEU A 117 -8.82 8.15 3.16
CA LEU A 117 -10.13 8.51 2.63
C LEU A 117 -10.40 10.02 2.68
N GLN A 118 -9.87 10.75 3.67
CA GLN A 118 -9.99 12.22 3.73
C GLN A 118 -9.26 12.93 2.59
N CYS A 119 -8.26 12.29 1.97
CA CYS A 119 -7.54 12.86 0.83
C CYS A 119 -8.36 12.76 -0.47
N LEU A 120 -9.31 11.80 -0.54
CA LEU A 120 -10.01 11.45 -1.77
C LEU A 120 -11.15 12.41 -2.09
N GLY A 121 -11.40 12.59 -3.38
CA GLY A 121 -12.67 13.14 -3.87
C GLY A 121 -13.80 12.11 -3.82
N ASN A 122 -15.02 12.52 -4.15
CA ASN A 122 -16.21 11.67 -4.10
C ASN A 122 -16.11 10.37 -4.94
N GLU A 123 -15.32 10.38 -6.01
CA GLU A 123 -15.11 9.23 -6.91
C GLU A 123 -13.74 8.57 -6.72
N GLY A 124 -13.00 8.95 -5.69
CA GLY A 124 -11.66 8.43 -5.44
C GLY A 124 -11.67 7.04 -4.81
N ASN A 125 -10.59 6.29 -5.05
CA ASN A 125 -10.38 4.96 -4.45
C ASN A 125 -9.06 4.92 -3.67
N ALA A 126 -9.04 4.16 -2.57
CA ALA A 126 -7.79 3.83 -1.89
C ALA A 126 -7.45 2.34 -2.09
N LEU A 127 -6.20 2.07 -2.42
CA LEU A 127 -5.62 0.73 -2.48
C LEU A 127 -4.61 0.56 -1.34
N ALA A 128 -4.96 -0.25 -0.36
CA ALA A 128 -4.11 -0.47 0.81
C ALA A 128 -3.57 -1.90 0.84
N LEU A 129 -2.25 -2.03 0.97
CA LEU A 129 -1.58 -3.31 1.16
C LEU A 129 -1.68 -3.72 2.63
N LEU A 130 -2.68 -4.53 2.94
CA LEU A 130 -2.82 -5.24 4.21
C LEU A 130 -1.68 -6.25 4.36
N LYS A 131 -0.95 -6.10 5.46
CA LYS A 131 0.14 -6.96 5.88
C LYS A 131 -0.21 -7.61 7.22
N PRO A 132 -0.85 -8.80 7.21
CA PRO A 132 -1.34 -9.47 8.40
C PRO A 132 -0.33 -9.54 9.55
N GLN A 133 0.97 -9.68 9.27
CA GLN A 133 2.02 -9.74 10.29
C GLN A 133 2.14 -8.48 11.16
N TYR A 134 1.63 -7.33 10.70
CA TYR A 134 1.62 -6.08 11.46
C TYR A 134 0.30 -5.83 12.20
N GLU A 135 -0.72 -6.64 11.91
CA GLU A 135 -2.04 -6.59 12.54
C GLU A 135 -2.27 -7.78 13.49
N ALA A 136 -1.43 -8.82 13.39
CA ALA A 136 -1.45 -10.00 14.23
C ALA A 136 -0.94 -9.72 15.65
N LEU A 137 -1.48 -10.47 16.61
CA LEU A 137 -0.98 -10.54 17.97
C LEU A 137 0.34 -11.32 18.01
N ALA A 138 1.17 -11.05 19.02
CA ALA A 138 2.44 -11.76 19.19
C ALA A 138 2.26 -13.29 19.28
N CYS A 139 1.14 -13.75 19.86
CA CYS A 139 0.82 -15.17 19.98
C CYS A 139 0.34 -15.81 18.67
N GLU A 140 0.14 -15.06 17.58
CA GLU A 140 -0.29 -15.52 16.25
C GLU A 140 0.88 -15.55 15.25
N LEU A 141 2.06 -15.11 15.69
CA LEU A 141 3.27 -15.04 14.88
C LEU A 141 4.22 -16.19 15.21
N GLU A 142 4.94 -16.64 14.20
CA GLU A 142 6.12 -17.50 14.31
C GLU A 142 7.25 -16.83 13.52
N ASN A 143 8.30 -16.37 14.21
CA ASN A 143 9.44 -15.68 13.60
C ASN A 143 9.06 -14.48 12.71
N GLY A 144 7.99 -13.75 13.07
CA GLY A 144 7.50 -12.59 12.30
C GLY A 144 6.66 -12.97 11.06
N VAL A 145 6.29 -14.23 10.92
CA VAL A 145 5.33 -14.73 9.93
C VAL A 145 4.03 -15.09 10.63
N VAL A 146 2.89 -14.70 10.06
CA VAL A 146 1.58 -15.12 10.61
C VAL A 146 1.43 -16.61 10.41
N ARG A 147 1.09 -17.33 11.49
CA ARG A 147 0.81 -18.77 11.39
C ARG A 147 -0.39 -19.00 10.50
N THR A 148 -0.32 -20.02 9.65
CA THR A 148 -1.34 -20.29 8.62
C THR A 148 -2.74 -20.41 9.20
N GLU A 149 -2.88 -21.08 10.35
CA GLU A 149 -4.17 -21.26 11.04
C GLU A 149 -4.73 -19.97 11.68
N CYS A 150 -3.92 -18.91 11.80
CA CYS A 150 -4.34 -17.62 12.36
C CYS A 150 -4.63 -16.58 11.27
N LEU A 151 -4.24 -16.81 10.01
CA LEU A 151 -4.28 -15.80 8.96
C LEU A 151 -5.68 -15.24 8.72
N ASP A 152 -6.67 -16.11 8.56
CA ASP A 152 -8.05 -15.70 8.27
C ASP A 152 -8.62 -14.87 9.42
N GLY A 153 -8.40 -15.29 10.67
CA GLY A 153 -8.84 -14.55 11.85
C GLY A 153 -8.19 -13.18 12.00
N VAL A 154 -6.91 -13.03 11.61
CA VAL A 154 -6.24 -11.72 11.60
C VAL A 154 -6.87 -10.81 10.54
N VAL A 155 -7.10 -11.33 9.33
CA VAL A 155 -7.71 -10.55 8.23
C VAL A 155 -9.14 -10.14 8.59
N GLU A 156 -9.96 -11.05 9.11
CA GLU A 156 -11.34 -10.78 9.55
C GLU A 156 -11.38 -9.68 10.61
N ARG A 157 -10.51 -9.72 11.62
CA ARG A 157 -10.45 -8.66 12.64
C ARG A 157 -10.15 -7.28 12.06
N VAL A 158 -9.32 -7.21 11.02
CA VAL A 158 -9.03 -5.95 10.32
C VAL A 158 -10.26 -5.48 9.58
N LEU A 159 -10.90 -6.35 8.79
CA LEU A 159 -12.11 -6.03 8.04
C LEU A 159 -13.25 -5.56 8.96
N ASP A 160 -13.49 -6.24 10.07
CA ASP A 160 -14.45 -5.83 11.10
C ASP A 160 -14.08 -4.47 11.72
N GLY A 161 -12.78 -4.22 11.89
CA GLY A 161 -12.27 -2.94 12.37
C GLY A 161 -12.56 -1.79 11.41
N LEU A 162 -12.46 -2.04 10.11
CA LEU A 162 -12.80 -1.06 9.07
C LEU A 162 -14.31 -0.86 8.95
N ASP A 163 -15.10 -1.92 9.05
CA ASP A 163 -16.56 -1.85 9.04
C ASP A 163 -17.10 -0.98 10.20
N ARG A 164 -16.54 -1.13 11.41
CA ARG A 164 -16.85 -0.29 12.57
C ARG A 164 -16.46 1.18 12.42
N LEU A 165 -15.62 1.52 11.43
CA LEU A 165 -15.24 2.88 11.07
C LEU A 165 -16.01 3.41 9.86
N ASP A 166 -17.06 2.70 9.41
CA ASP A 166 -17.81 3.01 8.20
C ASP A 166 -16.93 3.09 6.94
N ILE A 167 -15.86 2.29 6.92
CA ILE A 167 -14.99 2.14 5.76
C ILE A 167 -15.45 0.91 4.99
N GLN A 168 -15.86 1.11 3.74
CA GLN A 168 -16.28 0.03 2.87
C GLN A 168 -15.05 -0.58 2.18
N VAL A 169 -14.88 -1.89 2.33
CA VAL A 169 -13.97 -2.68 1.50
C VAL A 169 -14.75 -3.20 0.30
N LYS A 170 -14.45 -2.69 -0.90
CA LYS A 170 -15.11 -3.07 -2.16
C LYS A 170 -14.62 -4.43 -2.65
N ASP A 171 -13.30 -4.63 -2.58
CA ASP A 171 -12.66 -5.83 -3.08
C ASP A 171 -11.39 -6.15 -2.26
N ARG A 172 -10.97 -7.41 -2.31
CA ARG A 172 -9.78 -7.95 -1.64
C ARG A 172 -9.04 -8.87 -2.59
N VAL A 173 -7.80 -8.50 -2.92
CA VAL A 173 -6.96 -9.25 -3.86
C VAL A 173 -5.67 -9.70 -3.17
N GLU A 174 -5.29 -10.97 -3.33
CA GLU A 174 -3.98 -11.44 -2.85
C GLU A 174 -2.83 -10.81 -3.67
N SER A 175 -1.78 -10.37 -2.98
CA SER A 175 -0.57 -9.86 -3.63
C SER A 175 0.12 -10.97 -4.43
N ASN A 176 0.36 -10.72 -5.72
CA ASN A 176 1.09 -11.61 -6.63
C ASN A 176 2.56 -11.87 -6.22
N VAL A 177 3.10 -11.08 -5.29
CA VAL A 177 4.44 -11.23 -4.74
C VAL A 177 4.35 -11.35 -3.22
N PRO A 178 4.97 -12.37 -2.61
CA PRO A 178 4.92 -12.55 -1.17
C PRO A 178 5.69 -11.46 -0.42
N GLY A 179 5.23 -11.21 0.79
CA GLY A 179 5.84 -10.31 1.77
C GLY A 179 7.18 -10.78 2.31
N SER A 180 7.69 -10.05 3.30
CA SER A 180 8.90 -10.47 4.02
C SER A 180 8.65 -11.78 4.78
N GLY A 181 9.61 -12.69 4.77
CA GLY A 181 9.47 -14.00 5.44
C GLY A 181 8.49 -14.96 4.76
N GLY A 182 7.93 -14.59 3.60
CA GLY A 182 6.89 -15.39 2.93
C GLY A 182 5.47 -15.09 3.42
N ASN A 183 5.28 -14.02 4.20
CA ASN A 183 3.94 -13.58 4.60
C ASN A 183 3.05 -13.35 3.37
N LEU A 184 1.82 -13.84 3.44
CA LEU A 184 0.76 -13.48 2.51
C LEU A 184 0.32 -12.04 2.82
N GLU A 185 0.10 -11.26 1.78
CA GLU A 185 -0.33 -9.87 1.86
C GLU A 185 -1.48 -9.65 0.89
N PHE A 186 -2.39 -8.74 1.20
CA PHE A 186 -3.62 -8.52 0.45
C PHE A 186 -3.78 -7.04 0.12
N PHE A 187 -4.22 -6.71 -1.08
CA PHE A 187 -4.74 -5.39 -1.37
C PHE A 187 -6.21 -5.31 -0.99
N LEU A 188 -6.57 -4.24 -0.31
CA LEU A 188 -7.95 -3.84 -0.05
C LEU A 188 -8.24 -2.62 -0.94
N GLU A 189 -9.26 -2.73 -1.79
CA GLU A 189 -9.86 -1.57 -2.43
C GLU A 189 -10.90 -1.01 -1.47
N VAL A 190 -10.72 0.24 -1.04
CA VAL A 190 -11.59 0.86 -0.04
C VAL A 190 -12.10 2.22 -0.49
N SER A 191 -13.32 2.54 -0.04
CA SER A 191 -13.93 3.87 -0.19
C SER A 191 -14.65 4.26 1.10
N ALA A 192 -15.00 5.55 1.20
CA ALA A 192 -15.97 5.99 2.19
C ALA A 192 -17.33 5.32 1.91
N ARG A 193 -18.04 4.91 2.96
CA ARG A 193 -19.42 4.44 2.86
C ARG A 193 -20.30 5.62 2.46
N SER A 194 -21.03 5.48 1.35
CA SER A 194 -22.01 6.46 0.85
C SER A 194 -23.30 6.43 1.66
#